data_AF-A0A957ZNV6-F1
#
_entry.id   AF-A0A957ZNV6-F1
#
_cell.length_a   1.000
_cell.length_b   1.000
_cell.length_c   1.000
_cell.angle_alpha   90.00
_cell.angle_beta   90.00
_cell.angle_gamma   90.00
#
_symmetry.space_group_name_H-M   'P 1'
#
loop_
_entity.id
_entity.type
_entity.pdbx_description
1 polymer ?
#
loop_
_entity_poly.entity_id
_entity_poly.type
_entity_poly.pdbx_seq_one_letter_code
_entity_poly.pdbx_strand_id
1 'polypeptide(L)' 'MKETTQILHQGDTPERYHGAVNPPVVHASLFGYKTYQEFLEAQHNRTEQPFYNRDYNPTTRSL' A
#
# COMPACT_ATOMS: atom_id res chain seq x y z
N MET A 1 3.75 -21.43 14.50
CA MET A 1 4.60 -20.24 14.73
C MET A 1 4.27 -19.70 16.11
N LYS A 2 5.23 -19.15 16.88
CA LYS A 2 4.91 -18.55 18.18
C LYS A 2 4.10 -17.26 17.96
N GLU A 3 3.19 -16.93 18.87
CA GLU A 3 2.35 -15.72 18.80
C GLU A 3 3.19 -14.44 18.63
N THR A 4 4.29 -14.34 19.38
CA THR A 4 5.24 -13.21 19.27
C THR A 4 5.84 -13.05 17.88
N THR A 5 6.09 -14.16 17.19
CA THR A 5 6.60 -14.14 15.81
C THR A 5 5.51 -13.72 14.83
N GLN A 6 4.26 -14.10 15.06
CA GLN A 6 3.13 -13.66 14.21
C GLN A 6 2.92 -12.15 14.34
N ILE A 7 2.91 -11.63 15.57
CA ILE A 7 2.76 -10.19 15.81
C ILE A 7 3.91 -9.40 15.19
N LEU A 8 5.15 -9.89 15.31
CA LEU A 8 6.32 -9.21 14.78
C LEU A 8 6.31 -9.08 13.25
N HIS A 9 5.81 -10.10 12.55
CA HIS A 9 5.87 -10.18 11.09
C HIS A 9 4.53 -9.88 10.39
N GLN A 10 3.52 -9.43 11.15
CA GLN A 10 2.24 -9.05 10.56
C GLN A 10 2.42 -7.83 9.66
N GLY A 11 2.03 -7.97 8.38
CA GLY A 11 2.14 -6.89 7.39
C GLY A 11 3.48 -6.79 6.66
N ASP A 12 4.46 -7.65 7.00
CA ASP A 12 5.75 -7.71 6.31
C ASP A 12 5.57 -8.06 4.82
N THR A 13 6.11 -7.21 3.95
CA THR A 13 6.09 -7.40 2.49
C THR A 13 7.40 -6.93 1.83
N PRO A 14 8.58 -7.41 2.28
CA PRO A 14 9.88 -6.93 1.80
C PRO A 14 10.07 -7.11 0.30
N GLU A 15 9.50 -8.16 -0.31
CA GLU A 15 9.57 -8.42 -1.75
C GLU A 15 8.87 -7.32 -2.57
N ARG A 16 7.87 -6.66 -1.98
CA ARG A 16 7.12 -5.56 -2.61
C ARG A 16 7.91 -4.25 -2.59
N TYR A 17 8.84 -4.10 -1.67
CA TYR A 17 9.57 -2.86 -1.41
C TYR A 17 11.09 -3.03 -1.51
N HIS A 18 11.56 -3.71 -2.56
CA HIS A 18 12.98 -3.85 -2.88
C HIS A 18 13.85 -4.42 -1.75
N GLY A 19 13.28 -5.32 -0.93
CA GLY A 19 13.97 -5.92 0.21
C GLY A 19 14.02 -5.04 1.46
N ALA A 20 13.27 -3.94 1.50
CA ALA A 20 13.14 -3.14 2.71
C ALA A 20 12.48 -3.98 3.82
N VAL A 21 13.16 -4.08 4.96
CA VAL A 21 12.66 -4.81 6.13
C VAL A 21 11.38 -4.17 6.65
N ASN A 22 11.36 -2.85 6.77
CA ASN A 22 10.18 -2.10 7.18
C ASN A 22 9.45 -1.58 5.93
N PRO A 23 8.11 -1.70 5.85
CA PRO A 23 7.35 -1.04 4.80
C PRO A 23 7.63 0.47 4.77
N PRO A 24 7.85 1.08 3.60
CA PRO A 24 8.11 2.51 3.51
C PRO A 24 6.86 3.33 3.89
N VAL A 25 7.10 4.54 4.39
CA VAL A 25 6.04 5.50 4.69
C VAL A 25 5.64 6.24 3.42
N VAL A 26 4.42 5.98 2.93
CA VAL A 26 3.84 6.64 1.77
C VAL A 26 3.13 7.92 2.21
N HIS A 27 3.88 9.01 2.28
CA HIS A 27 3.38 10.34 2.65
C HIS A 27 3.00 11.15 1.41
N ALA A 28 1.87 10.78 0.80
CA ALA A 28 1.33 11.46 -0.39
C ALA A 28 -0.19 11.61 -0.27
N SER A 29 -0.76 12.66 -0.84
CA SER A 29 -2.22 12.84 -0.96
C SER A 29 -2.79 12.18 -2.21
N LEU A 30 -2.07 12.31 -3.34
CA LEU A 30 -2.44 11.83 -4.66
C LEU A 30 -1.43 10.81 -5.20
N PHE A 31 -1.87 10.01 -6.17
CA PHE A 31 -1.06 8.99 -6.84
C PHE A 31 -1.02 9.24 -8.34
N GLY A 32 0.12 8.92 -8.97
CA GLY A 32 0.33 9.08 -10.40
C GLY A 32 0.03 7.81 -11.18
N TYR A 33 -0.36 7.97 -12.45
CA TYR A 33 -0.68 6.88 -13.38
C TYR A 33 0.11 7.07 -14.68
N LYS A 34 0.46 5.97 -15.34
CA LYS A 34 1.22 6.01 -16.60
C LYS A 34 0.31 6.32 -17.78
N THR A 35 -0.96 5.93 -17.71
CA THR A 35 -1.94 6.20 -18.76
C THR A 35 -3.24 6.75 -18.18
N TYR A 36 -4.02 7.42 -19.02
CA TYR A 36 -5.35 7.87 -18.63
C TYR A 36 -6.31 6.69 -18.35
N GLN A 37 -6.14 5.57 -19.05
CA GLN A 37 -6.92 4.37 -18.82
C GLN A 37 -6.67 3.80 -17.42
N GLU A 38 -5.42 3.73 -16.98
CA GLU A 38 -5.06 3.34 -15.60
C GLU A 38 -5.69 4.26 -14.55
N PHE A 39 -5.73 5.57 -14.81
CA PHE A 39 -6.40 6.53 -13.94
C PHE A 39 -7.91 6.25 -13.83
N LEU A 40 -8.58 5.97 -14.95
CA LEU A 40 -10.01 5.65 -14.95
C LEU A 40 -10.30 4.37 -14.17
N GLU A 41 -9.50 3.33 -14.36
CA GLU A 41 -9.61 2.07 -13.60
C GLU A 41 -9.38 2.29 -12.09
N ALA A 42 -8.39 3.11 -11.74
CA ALA A 42 -8.12 3.53 -10.36
C ALA A 42 -9.29 4.27 -9.72
N GLN A 43 -9.94 5.15 -10.48
CA GLN A 43 -11.09 5.89 -9.99
C GLN A 43 -12.29 4.99 -9.64
N HIS A 44 -12.56 3.96 -10.46
CA HIS A 44 -13.66 3.02 -10.22
C HIS A 44 -13.40 2.15 -8.99
N ASN A 45 -12.13 1.82 -8.71
CA ASN A 45 -11.73 0.93 -7.60
C ASN A 45 -10.99 1.68 -6.48
N ARG A 46 -11.33 2.95 -6.23
CA ARG A 46 -10.56 3.87 -5.34
C ARG A 46 -10.35 3.39 -3.89
N THR A 47 -11.15 2.45 -3.40
CA THR A 47 -11.03 1.86 -2.06
C THR A 47 -10.13 0.62 -2.00
N GLU A 48 -9.78 0.07 -3.16
CA GLU A 48 -9.00 -1.16 -3.30
C GLU A 48 -7.59 -0.90 -3.84
N GLN A 49 -7.37 0.25 -4.48
CA GLN A 49 -6.09 0.66 -5.03
C GLN A 49 -5.81 2.16 -4.82
N PRO A 50 -4.53 2.59 -4.88
CA PRO A 50 -4.18 3.99 -4.67
C PRO A 50 -4.89 4.92 -5.65
N PHE A 51 -5.66 5.86 -5.12
CA PHE A 51 -6.31 6.94 -5.88
C PHE A 51 -6.22 8.26 -5.14
N TYR A 52 -6.75 8.28 -3.92
CA TYR A 52 -6.61 9.39 -2.99
C TYR A 52 -6.36 8.83 -1.60
N ASN A 53 -5.44 9.43 -0.84
CA ASN A 53 -4.99 8.91 0.45
C ASN A 53 -6.16 8.61 1.40
N ARG A 54 -7.20 9.45 1.37
CA ARG A 54 -8.42 9.27 2.17
C ARG A 54 -9.09 7.91 1.95
N ASP A 55 -9.06 7.40 0.73
CA ASP A 55 -9.71 6.14 0.36
C ASP A 55 -8.73 4.96 0.46
N TYR A 56 -7.46 5.19 0.11
CA TYR A 56 -6.41 4.16 0.12
C TYR A 56 -5.02 4.75 0.35
N ASN A 57 -4.29 4.21 1.34
CA ASN A 57 -2.87 4.47 1.56
C ASN A 57 -2.12 3.16 1.86
N PRO A 58 -1.01 2.84 1.16
CA PRO A 58 -0.27 1.59 1.38
C PRO A 58 0.23 1.39 2.82
N THR A 59 0.64 2.46 3.51
CA THR A 59 1.17 2.40 4.88
C THR A 59 0.06 2.14 5.91
N THR A 60 -1.15 2.69 5.72
CA THR A 60 -2.26 2.42 6.66
C THR A 60 -2.89 1.04 6.42
N ARG A 61 -2.73 0.47 5.23
CA ARG A 61 -3.22 -0.88 4.87
C ARG A 61 -2.33 -2.01 5.37
N SER A 62 -1.09 -1.72 5.76
CA SER A 62 -0.16 -2.69 6.35
C SER A 62 -0.26 -2.80 7.88
N LEU A 63 -1.18 -2.05 8.50
CA LEU A 63 -1.45 -2.07 9.95
C LEU A 63 -2.54 -3.10 10.32
#